data_AF-A0A957MEP9-F1
#
_entry.id   AF-A0A957MEP9-F1
#
_cell.length_a   1.000
_cell.length_b   1.000
_cell.length_c   1.000
_cell.angle_alpha   90.00
_cell.angle_beta   90.00
_cell.angle_gamma   90.00
#
_symmetry.space_group_name_H-M   'P 1'
#
loop_
_entity.id
_entity.type
_entity.pdbx_description
1 polymer ?
#
loop_
_entity_poly.entity_id
_entity_poly.type
_entity_poly.pdbx_seq_one_letter_code
_entity_poly.pdbx_strand_id
1 'polypeptide(L)' 'MPTKRFELKVRPVGTAGPVKVVEWEGSDGENAARRYVDMHRDMEAFAWRDADRHGVFPGMPA' A
#
# COMPACT_ATOMS: atom_id res chain seq x y z
N MET A 1 -1.91 -17.57 -8.38
CA MET A 1 -2.91 -16.49 -8.16
C MET A 1 -2.44 -15.27 -8.93
N PRO A 2 -3.32 -14.53 -9.61
CA PRO A 2 -2.92 -13.30 -10.29
C PRO A 2 -2.40 -12.28 -9.26
N THR A 3 -1.30 -11.61 -9.57
CA THR A 3 -0.80 -10.48 -8.80
C THR A 3 -1.54 -9.20 -9.19
N LYS A 4 -1.76 -8.33 -8.22
CA LYS A 4 -2.35 -6.99 -8.37
C LYS A 4 -1.41 -5.94 -7.79
N ARG A 5 -1.58 -4.70 -8.23
CA ARG A 5 -0.81 -3.56 -7.71
C ARG A 5 -1.54 -2.91 -6.55
N PHE A 6 -0.79 -2.59 -5.50
CA PHE A 6 -1.28 -1.92 -4.31
C PHE A 6 -0.40 -0.71 -4.01
N GLU A 7 -1.04 0.40 -3.64
CA GLU A 7 -0.35 1.52 -3.02
C GLU A 7 -0.25 1.25 -1.52
N LEU A 8 0.98 1.13 -1.03
CA LEU A 8 1.30 0.93 0.38
C LEU A 8 1.71 2.25 1.01
N LYS A 9 1.14 2.57 2.18
CA LYS A 9 1.64 3.64 3.04
C LYS A 9 2.66 3.05 3.99
N VAL A 10 3.91 3.49 3.83
CA VAL A 10 5.07 2.97 4.55
C VAL A 10 5.78 4.09 5.30
N ARG A 11 6.44 3.75 6.39
CA ARG A 11 7.27 4.67 7.18
C ARG A 11 8.42 3.91 7.85
N PRO A 12 9.50 4.58 8.29
CA PRO A 12 10.54 3.92 9.06
C PRO A 12 10.00 3.36 10.37
N VAL A 13 10.42 2.14 10.72
CA VAL A 13 9.93 1.40 11.90
C VAL A 13 10.11 2.23 13.17
N GLY A 14 9.07 2.30 13.99
CA GLY A 14 9.13 2.93 15.31
C GLY A 14 9.19 4.46 15.27
N THR A 15 8.90 5.06 14.11
CA THR A 15 8.87 6.51 13.95
C THR A 15 7.47 7.00 13.59
N ALA A 16 7.13 8.21 14.04
CA ALA A 16 6.07 9.02 13.43
C ALA A 16 6.58 9.76 12.18
N GLY A 17 7.61 9.22 11.53
CA GLY A 17 8.32 9.85 10.43
C GLY A 17 7.46 10.02 9.17
N PRO A 18 8.04 10.60 8.11
CA PRO A 18 7.31 10.90 6.90
C PRO A 18 6.73 9.62 6.28
N VAL A 19 5.43 9.65 6.01
CA VAL A 19 4.74 8.58 5.29
C VAL A 19 5.11 8.67 3.82
N LYS A 20 5.58 7.56 3.26
CA LYS A 20 5.79 7.39 1.82
C LYS A 20 4.68 6.52 1.26
N VAL A 21 4.26 6.82 0.04
CA VAL A 21 3.38 5.95 -0.74
C VAL A 21 4.24 5.25 -1.78
N VAL A 22 4.19 3.93 -1.81
CA VAL A 22 4.93 3.10 -2.76
C VAL A 22 3.97 2.12 -3.43
N GLU A 23 4.18 1.85 -4.71
CA GLU A 23 3.42 0.81 -5.41
C GLU A 23 4.13 -0.55 -5.27
N TRP A 24 3.37 -1.58 -4.92
CA TRP A 24 3.92 -2.93 -4.77
C TRP A 24 2.93 -4.01 -5.22
N GLU A 25 3.46 -5.13 -5.68
CA GLU A 25 2.66 -6.25 -6.16
C GLU A 25 2.42 -7.31 -5.09
N GLY A 26 1.18 -7.81 -5.03
CA GLY A 26 0.79 -8.91 -4.16
C GLY A 26 -0.46 -9.62 -4.65
N SER A 27 -0.78 -10.75 -4.03
CA SER A 27 -2.08 -11.43 -4.25
C SER A 27 -3.25 -10.59 -3.72
N ASP A 28 -2.98 -9.81 -2.69
CA ASP A 28 -3.86 -8.92 -1.96
C ASP A 28 -2.99 -7.86 -1.26
N GLY A 29 -3.60 -6.88 -0.62
CA GLY A 29 -2.86 -5.77 -0.03
C GLY A 29 -2.04 -6.14 1.21
N GLU A 30 -2.47 -7.14 1.99
CA GLU A 30 -1.70 -7.65 3.12
C GLU A 30 -0.45 -8.41 2.62
N ASN A 31 -0.62 -9.23 1.58
CA ASN A 31 0.47 -9.91 0.91
C ASN A 31 1.49 -8.92 0.32
N ALA A 32 1.02 -7.86 -0.35
CA ALA A 32 1.88 -6.81 -0.89
C ALA A 32 2.65 -6.10 0.23
N ALA A 33 1.95 -5.71 1.31
CA ALA A 33 2.55 -5.08 2.49
C ALA A 33 3.62 -5.97 3.15
N ARG A 34 3.30 -7.26 3.37
CA ARG A 34 4.24 -8.22 3.96
C ARG A 34 5.48 -8.40 3.10
N ARG A 35 5.32 -8.59 1.79
CA ARG A 35 6.45 -8.72 0.86
C ARG A 35 7.31 -7.46 0.81
N TYR A 36 6.71 -6.28 0.89
CA TYR A 36 7.46 -5.03 0.94
C TYR A 36 8.31 -4.93 2.21
N VAL A 37 7.73 -5.19 3.37
CA VAL A 37 8.44 -5.17 4.68
C VAL A 37 9.50 -6.26 4.76
N ASP A 38 9.24 -7.44 4.20
CA ASP A 38 10.23 -8.53 4.13
C ASP A 38 11.50 -8.11 3.38
N MET A 39 11.36 -7.29 2.33
CA MET A 39 12.47 -6.74 1.54
C MET A 39 13.06 -5.44 2.14
N HIS A 40 12.28 -4.69 2.91
CA HIS A 40 12.66 -3.42 3.54
C HIS A 40 12.38 -3.46 5.04
N ARG A 41 13.21 -4.20 5.78
CA ARG A 41 13.00 -4.46 7.22
C ARG A 41 13.10 -3.24 8.12
N ASP A 42 13.64 -2.14 7.61
CA ASP A 42 13.69 -0.83 8.25
C ASP A 42 12.38 -0.04 8.09
N MET A 43 11.44 -0.55 7.29
CA MET A 43 10.15 0.08 7.00
C MET A 43 8.98 -0.77 7.53
N GLU A 44 7.94 -0.09 7.99
CA GLU A 44 6.64 -0.69 8.33
C GLU A 44 5.58 -0.21 7.33
N ALA A 45 4.73 -1.12 6.86
CA ALA A 45 3.54 -0.82 6.07
C ALA A 45 2.31 -0.86 6.98
N PHE A 46 1.57 0.25 7.09
CA PHE A 46 0.46 0.37 8.03
C PHE A 46 -0.91 0.58 7.36
N ALA A 47 -0.93 0.83 6.05
CA ALA A 47 -2.15 0.88 5.26
C ALA A 47 -1.86 0.56 3.80
N TRP A 48 -2.87 0.07 3.09
CA TRP A 48 -2.78 -0.21 1.65
C TRP A 48 -4.12 0.07 0.96
N ARG A 49 -4.06 0.35 -0.34
CA ARG A 49 -5.23 0.34 -1.23
C ARG A 49 -4.89 -0.31 -2.56
N ASP A 50 -5.88 -0.91 -3.19
CA ASP A 50 -5.75 -1.45 -4.55
C ASP A 50 -5.56 -0.26 -5.51
N ALA A 51 -4.42 -0.24 -6.21
CA ALA A 51 -4.02 0.88 -7.07
C ALA A 51 -4.87 0.92 -8.36
N ASP A 52 -5.33 -0.24 -8.81
CA ASP A 52 -6.16 -0.40 -10.00
C ASP A 52 -7.65 -0.19 -9.70
N ARG A 53 -8.03 -0.22 -8.42
CA ARG A 53 -9.38 0.09 -7.96
C ARG A 53 -9.56 1.60 -7.80
N HIS A 54 -9.75 2.29 -8.92
CA HIS A 54 -10.30 3.64 -8.91
C HIS A 54 -11.69 3.59 -8.28
N GLY A 55 -11.83 4.15 -7.08
CA GLY A 55 -13.13 4.45 -6.52
C GLY A 55 -13.82 5.46 -7.42
N VAL A 56 -14.71 5.00 -8.30
CA VAL A 56 -15.76 5.87 -8.83
C VAL A 56 -16.53 6.34 -7.59
N PHE A 57 -16.49 7.64 -7.31
CA PHE A 57 -17.33 8.27 -6.30
C PHE A 57 -18.63 8.69 -7.01
N PRO A 58 -19.74 7.94 -6.93
CA PRO A 58 -21.03 8.46 -7.38
C PRO A 58 -21.55 9.42 -6.29
N GLY A 59 -21.17 10.70 -6.32
CA GLY A 59 -21.67 11.61 -5.29
C GLY A 59 -21.15 13.03 -5.17
N MET A 60 -20.49 13.61 -6.18
CA MET A 60 -20.20 15.06 -6.16
C MET A 60 -20.79 15.71 -7.42
N PRO A 61 -21.82 16.58 -7.30
CA PRO A 61 -22.29 17.36 -8.44
C PRO A 61 -21.21 18.39 -8.86
N ALA A 62 -21.12 18.62 -10.17
CA ALA A 62 -20.29 19.63 -10.80
C ALA A 62 -20.75 21.05 -10.46
#